data_AF-A0A7Y8IDG7-F1
#
_entry.id   AF-A0A7Y8IDG7-F1
#
_cell.length_a   1.000
_cell.length_b   1.000
_cell.length_c   1.000
_cell.angle_alpha   90.00
_cell.angle_beta   90.00
_cell.angle_gamma   90.00
#
_symmetry.space_group_name_H-M   'P 1'
#
loop_
_entity.id
_entity.type
_entity.pdbx_description
1 polymer ?
#
loop_
_entity_poly.entity_id
_entity_poly.type
_entity_poly.pdbx_seq_one_letter_code
_entity_poly.pdbx_strand_id
1 'polypeptide(L)'
;MIENPQFILDEFVAEMRNRLKFDFNSYEIKHELWKAPHHTKDLPLGYGAVYIFTLVESSQAKAPPNRALKVGKAGPNSNARFKYQHYKSGSAKSTLAGAIENNPLLWSYIGFPGISVDVGEWIRNNTDRDNFYIAENKKEIIDFLEIYFKAILGPVFEGSLSNKA
;
A
#
# COMPACT_ATOMS: atom_id res chain seq x y z
N MET A 1 -0.01 6.93 8.26
CA MET A 1 -0.23 5.65 8.95
C MET A 1 -1.71 5.34 8.97
N ILE A 2 -2.08 4.07 8.98
CA ILE A 2 -3.43 3.64 9.35
C ILE A 2 -3.64 3.78 10.86
N GLU A 3 -4.65 4.56 11.25
CA GLU A 3 -5.06 4.67 12.65
C GLU A 3 -5.82 3.40 13.06
N ASN A 4 -5.45 2.82 14.20
CA ASN A 4 -6.06 1.63 14.78
C ASN A 4 -6.23 0.46 13.77
N PRO A 5 -5.14 -0.11 13.25
CA PRO A 5 -5.18 -1.15 12.22
C PRO A 5 -6.00 -2.38 12.65
N GLN A 6 -6.00 -2.73 13.94
CA GLN A 6 -6.78 -3.85 14.46
C GLN A 6 -8.28 -3.63 14.30
N PHE A 7 -8.79 -2.42 14.62
CA PHE A 7 -10.21 -2.10 14.44
C PHE A 7 -10.64 -2.24 12.99
N ILE A 8 -9.84 -1.74 12.04
CA ILE A 8 -10.15 -1.87 10.61
C ILE A 8 -10.12 -3.34 10.15
N LEU A 9 -9.21 -4.16 10.70
CA LEU A 9 -9.19 -5.59 10.41
C LEU A 9 -10.43 -6.31 10.99
N ASP A 10 -10.91 -5.90 12.15
CA ASP A 10 -12.14 -6.44 12.75
C ASP A 10 -13.36 -6.07 11.90
N GLU A 11 -13.45 -4.83 11.41
CA GLU A 11 -14.49 -4.41 10.47
C GLU A 11 -14.42 -5.17 9.15
N PHE A 12 -13.22 -5.35 8.59
CA PHE A 12 -13.01 -6.17 7.38
C PHE A 12 -13.51 -7.60 7.58
N VAL A 13 -13.13 -8.26 8.68
CA VAL A 13 -13.58 -9.63 8.99
C VAL A 13 -15.10 -9.69 9.14
N ALA A 14 -15.70 -8.70 9.81
CA ALA A 14 -17.16 -8.62 9.94
C ALA A 14 -17.84 -8.54 8.56
N GLU A 15 -17.31 -7.73 7.65
CA GLU A 15 -17.85 -7.59 6.29
C GLU A 15 -17.68 -8.87 5.47
N MET A 16 -16.52 -9.52 5.56
CA MET A 16 -16.25 -10.82 4.92
C MET A 16 -17.22 -11.90 5.39
N ARG A 17 -17.45 -11.99 6.70
CA ARG A 17 -18.37 -12.96 7.31
C ARG A 17 -19.82 -12.68 6.92
N ASN A 18 -20.24 -11.42 6.98
CA ASN A 18 -21.64 -11.04 6.75
C ASN A 18 -22.04 -11.17 5.27
N ARG A 19 -21.18 -10.70 4.35
CA ARG A 19 -21.49 -10.61 2.92
C ARG A 19 -21.05 -11.83 2.12
N LEU A 20 -19.86 -12.34 2.40
CA LEU A 20 -19.23 -13.39 1.57
C LEU A 20 -19.27 -14.77 2.21
N LYS A 21 -19.77 -14.88 3.45
CA LYS A 21 -19.79 -16.12 4.24
C LYS A 21 -18.41 -16.76 4.36
N PHE A 22 -17.38 -15.91 4.34
CA PHE A 22 -15.99 -16.30 4.48
C PHE A 22 -15.54 -15.99 5.90
N ASP A 23 -15.16 -17.01 6.66
CA ASP A 23 -14.88 -16.90 8.08
C ASP A 23 -13.40 -17.11 8.39
N PHE A 24 -12.82 -16.17 9.13
CA PHE A 24 -11.46 -16.17 9.65
C PHE A 24 -11.36 -15.11 10.75
N ASN A 25 -10.25 -15.07 11.47
CA ASN A 25 -10.04 -14.08 12.52
C ASN A 25 -9.05 -13.01 12.08
N SER A 26 -9.28 -11.76 12.51
CA SER A 26 -8.42 -10.61 12.22
C SER A 26 -6.97 -10.82 12.68
N TYR A 27 -6.76 -11.51 13.82
CA TYR A 27 -5.43 -11.82 14.35
C TYR A 27 -4.59 -12.73 13.44
N GLU A 28 -5.20 -13.35 12.43
CA GLU A 28 -4.49 -14.16 11.43
C GLU A 28 -3.76 -13.29 10.41
N ILE A 29 -4.07 -11.99 10.35
CA ILE A 29 -3.40 -10.98 9.55
C ILE A 29 -2.40 -10.24 10.44
N LYS A 30 -1.10 -10.39 10.16
CA LYS A 30 -0.05 -9.71 10.94
C LYS A 30 0.20 -8.32 10.40
N HIS A 31 0.21 -7.32 11.27
CA HIS A 31 0.51 -5.92 10.90
C HIS A 31 1.95 -5.53 11.28
N GLU A 32 2.63 -4.83 10.38
CA GLU A 32 3.91 -4.19 10.63
C GLU A 32 3.93 -2.80 9.99
N LEU A 33 4.23 -1.78 10.80
CA LEU A 33 4.44 -0.41 10.34
C LEU A 33 5.92 -0.15 10.07
N TRP A 34 6.23 0.34 8.87
CA TRP A 34 7.52 0.93 8.55
C TRP A 34 7.40 2.46 8.53
N LYS A 35 8.00 3.11 9.52
CA LYS A 35 8.00 4.57 9.66
C LYS A 35 8.97 5.25 8.71
N ALA A 36 8.60 6.41 8.16
CA ALA A 36 9.57 7.25 7.46
C ALA A 36 10.68 7.75 8.41
N PRO A 37 11.95 7.82 8.00
CA PRO A 37 12.49 7.22 6.78
C PRO A 37 12.52 5.68 6.89
N HIS A 38 11.84 4.98 5.98
CA HIS A 38 11.75 3.52 6.09
C HIS A 38 12.77 2.76 5.24
N HIS A 39 13.18 1.60 5.75
CA HIS A 39 14.02 0.63 5.05
C HIS A 39 13.19 -0.58 4.60
N THR A 40 13.52 -1.11 3.43
CA THR A 40 12.79 -2.23 2.82
C THR A 40 13.30 -3.56 3.36
N LYS A 41 12.40 -4.39 3.89
CA LYS A 41 12.68 -5.78 4.25
C LYS A 41 12.15 -6.74 3.17
N ASP A 42 12.63 -7.97 3.20
CA ASP A 42 12.07 -9.04 2.37
C ASP A 42 10.66 -9.41 2.82
N LEU A 43 9.84 -9.84 1.86
CA LEU A 43 8.56 -10.47 2.15
C LEU A 43 8.83 -11.77 2.92
N PRO A 44 8.22 -11.99 4.11
CA PRO A 44 8.42 -13.23 4.85
C PRO A 44 8.05 -14.47 4.03
N LEU A 45 8.88 -15.51 4.11
CA LEU A 45 8.65 -16.77 3.39
C LEU A 45 7.30 -17.39 3.80
N GLY A 46 6.50 -17.83 2.82
CA GLY A 46 5.17 -18.39 3.05
C GLY A 46 4.06 -17.36 3.29
N TYR A 47 4.33 -16.07 3.06
CA TYR A 47 3.34 -14.99 3.20
C TYR A 47 3.20 -14.18 1.93
N GLY A 48 1.97 -13.78 1.62
CA GLY A 48 1.71 -12.59 0.82
C GLY A 48 1.50 -11.37 1.71
N ALA A 49 1.39 -10.19 1.09
CA ALA A 49 1.12 -8.96 1.82
C ALA A 49 0.21 -8.01 1.05
N VAL A 50 -0.62 -7.28 1.79
CA VAL A 50 -1.22 -6.01 1.35
C VAL A 50 -0.47 -4.88 2.05
N TYR A 51 -0.12 -3.84 1.32
CA TYR A 51 0.63 -2.71 1.84
C TYR A 51 0.01 -1.38 1.43
N ILE A 52 0.17 -0.39 2.30
CA ILE A 52 -0.41 0.93 2.16
C ILE A 52 0.68 1.97 2.39
N PHE A 53 0.88 2.86 1.42
CA PHE A 53 1.76 4.03 1.55
C PHE A 53 0.92 5.24 1.92
N THR A 54 1.27 5.92 3.00
CA THR A 54 0.57 7.11 3.50
C THR A 54 1.56 8.25 3.70
N LEU A 55 1.18 9.49 3.36
CA LEU A 55 2.01 10.66 3.63
C LEU A 55 2.26 10.84 5.13
N VAL A 56 3.50 11.16 5.50
CA VAL A 56 3.82 11.61 6.85
C VAL A 56 3.43 13.08 7.05
N GLU A 57 3.15 13.46 8.28
CA GLU A 57 2.73 14.82 8.64
C GLU A 57 3.80 15.87 8.29
N SER A 58 5.08 15.53 8.39
CA SER A 58 6.20 16.42 8.03
C SER A 58 6.39 16.60 6.52
N SER A 59 5.57 15.98 5.67
CA SER A 59 5.64 16.19 4.23
C SER A 59 5.19 17.61 3.88
N GLN A 60 5.82 18.22 2.87
CA GLN A 60 5.42 19.54 2.34
C GLN A 60 4.15 19.46 1.47
N ALA A 61 3.30 18.46 1.70
CA ALA A 61 2.12 18.18 0.90
C ALA A 61 1.00 19.18 1.23
N LYS A 62 0.15 19.45 0.22
CA LYS A 62 -1.15 20.12 0.45
C LYS A 62 -2.23 19.13 0.88
N ALA A 63 -2.01 17.84 0.61
CA ALA A 63 -2.86 16.77 1.07
C ALA A 63 -2.93 16.72 2.61
N PRO A 64 -4.04 16.25 3.20
CA PRO A 64 -4.12 16.08 4.64
C PRO A 64 -3.07 15.07 5.16
N PRO A 65 -2.70 15.14 6.44
CA PRO A 65 -1.84 14.14 7.07
C PRO A 65 -2.38 12.71 6.86
N ASN A 66 -1.49 11.73 6.82
CA ASN A 66 -1.83 10.31 6.62
C ASN A 66 -2.56 9.99 5.30
N ARG A 67 -2.61 10.91 4.33
CA ARG A 67 -3.24 10.65 3.03
C ARG A 67 -2.65 9.40 2.38
N ALA A 68 -3.50 8.41 2.11
CA ALA A 68 -3.12 7.23 1.38
C ALA A 68 -2.72 7.59 -0.05
N LEU A 69 -1.47 7.33 -0.41
CA LEU A 69 -0.98 7.49 -1.78
C LEU A 69 -1.27 6.26 -2.61
N LYS A 70 -1.11 5.07 -2.02
CA LYS A 70 -1.28 3.81 -2.73
C LYS A 70 -1.58 2.65 -1.80
N VAL A 71 -2.52 1.82 -2.23
CA VAL A 71 -2.70 0.45 -1.73
C VAL A 71 -2.23 -0.52 -2.81
N GLY A 72 -1.52 -1.57 -2.42
CA GLY A 72 -1.14 -2.64 -3.34
C GLY A 72 -0.92 -3.96 -2.61
N LYS A 73 -0.81 -5.04 -3.38
CA LYS A 73 -0.50 -6.37 -2.85
C LYS A 73 0.74 -6.99 -3.48
N ALA A 74 1.27 -8.00 -2.82
CA ALA A 74 2.27 -8.93 -3.33
C ALA A 74 1.87 -10.35 -2.89
N GLY A 75 1.86 -11.30 -3.83
CA GLY A 75 1.74 -12.72 -3.48
C GLY A 75 3.04 -13.28 -2.89
N PRO A 76 3.02 -14.52 -2.37
CA PRO A 76 4.18 -15.15 -1.73
C PRO A 76 5.46 -15.18 -2.58
N ASN A 77 5.31 -15.31 -3.89
CA ASN A 77 6.43 -15.36 -4.83
C ASN A 77 6.78 -13.97 -5.43
N SER A 78 6.23 -12.88 -4.89
CA SER A 78 6.35 -11.53 -5.45
C SER A 78 7.26 -10.60 -4.62
N ASN A 79 8.37 -11.11 -4.10
CA ASN A 79 9.28 -10.33 -3.24
C ASN A 79 9.78 -9.05 -3.93
N ALA A 80 10.07 -9.09 -5.23
CA ALA A 80 10.47 -7.90 -5.98
C ALA A 80 9.46 -6.75 -5.89
N ARG A 81 8.18 -7.09 -6.08
CA ARG A 81 7.05 -6.16 -5.99
C ARG A 81 6.94 -5.59 -4.59
N PHE A 82 7.10 -6.43 -3.56
CA PHE A 82 7.04 -5.99 -2.17
C PHE A 82 8.22 -5.10 -1.77
N LYS A 83 9.44 -5.51 -2.12
CA LYS A 83 10.68 -4.94 -1.59
C LYS A 83 11.12 -3.68 -2.30
N TYR A 84 11.24 -3.67 -3.63
CA TYR A 84 11.98 -2.59 -4.32
C TYR A 84 11.24 -1.89 -5.46
N GLN A 85 10.27 -2.54 -6.12
CA GLN A 85 9.63 -1.95 -7.32
C GLN A 85 8.91 -0.61 -7.05
N HIS A 86 8.40 -0.40 -5.83
CA HIS A 86 7.74 0.86 -5.45
C HIS A 86 8.67 2.07 -5.35
N TYR A 87 9.97 1.86 -5.24
CA TYR A 87 10.98 2.90 -5.07
C TYR A 87 11.82 3.12 -6.33
N LYS A 88 11.65 2.29 -7.35
CA LYS A 88 12.50 2.32 -8.54
C LYS A 88 11.77 3.03 -9.68
N SER A 89 12.35 4.14 -10.14
CA SER A 89 11.97 4.82 -11.37
C SER A 89 11.90 3.83 -12.55
N GLY A 90 10.87 3.95 -13.38
CA GLY A 90 10.70 3.11 -14.57
C GLY A 90 10.41 1.62 -14.33
N SER A 91 10.16 1.17 -13.09
CA SER A 91 9.91 -0.26 -12.83
C SER A 91 8.60 -0.77 -13.46
N ALA A 92 7.47 -0.13 -13.18
CA ALA A 92 6.19 -0.34 -13.87
C ALA A 92 5.26 0.84 -13.56
N LYS A 93 4.37 1.19 -14.49
CA LYS A 93 3.45 2.33 -14.32
C LYS A 93 2.56 2.23 -13.08
N SER A 94 2.26 1.01 -12.63
CA SER A 94 1.41 0.76 -11.47
C SER A 94 2.15 0.74 -10.13
N THR A 95 3.48 0.91 -10.10
CA THR A 95 4.23 1.09 -8.85
C THR A 95 4.01 2.50 -8.29
N LEU A 96 4.40 2.76 -7.03
CA LEU A 96 4.22 4.10 -6.46
C LEU A 96 5.13 5.12 -7.16
N ALA A 97 6.42 4.80 -7.31
CA ALA A 97 7.35 5.60 -8.12
C ALA A 97 6.79 5.89 -9.52
N GLY A 98 6.37 4.84 -10.24
CA GLY A 98 5.80 5.00 -11.58
C GLY A 98 4.53 5.87 -11.58
N ALA A 99 3.64 5.71 -10.60
CA ALA A 99 2.43 6.53 -10.53
C ALA A 99 2.73 8.00 -10.23
N ILE A 100 3.69 8.29 -9.34
CA ILE A 100 4.13 9.67 -9.07
C ILE A 100 4.72 10.30 -10.34
N GLU A 101 5.64 9.62 -11.01
CA GLU A 101 6.32 10.13 -12.22
C GLU A 101 5.34 10.40 -13.36
N ASN A 102 4.33 9.53 -13.54
CA ASN A 102 3.35 9.66 -14.63
C ASN A 102 2.22 10.65 -14.35
N ASN A 103 2.17 11.29 -13.17
CA ASN A 103 1.08 12.21 -12.80
C ASN A 103 1.62 13.54 -12.22
N PRO A 104 2.32 14.37 -13.04
CA PRO A 104 2.92 15.63 -12.59
C PRO A 104 1.93 16.64 -12.01
N LEU A 105 0.66 16.59 -12.43
CA LEU A 105 -0.39 17.45 -11.88
C LEU A 105 -0.63 17.21 -10.37
N LEU A 106 -0.30 16.03 -9.86
CA LEU A 106 -0.48 15.66 -8.46
C LEU A 106 0.74 15.95 -7.58
N TRP A 107 1.88 16.36 -8.16
CA TRP A 107 3.12 16.59 -7.41
C TRP A 107 2.97 17.62 -6.30
N SER A 108 2.38 18.78 -6.61
CA SER A 108 2.15 19.82 -5.60
C SER A 108 1.14 19.39 -4.53
N TYR A 109 0.21 18.50 -4.86
CA TYR A 109 -0.76 17.97 -3.91
C TYR A 109 -0.09 17.03 -2.90
N ILE A 110 0.78 16.14 -3.38
CA ILE A 110 1.48 15.15 -2.53
C ILE A 110 2.81 15.66 -1.94
N GLY A 111 3.27 16.86 -2.31
CA GLY A 111 4.55 17.41 -1.85
C GLY A 111 5.78 16.79 -2.53
N PHE A 112 5.64 16.25 -3.75
CA PHE A 112 6.78 15.78 -4.54
C PHE A 112 7.43 16.97 -5.27
N PRO A 113 8.75 17.22 -5.10
CA PRO A 113 9.40 18.42 -5.63
C PRO A 113 9.66 18.37 -7.14
N GLY A 114 9.56 17.20 -7.77
CA GLY A 114 9.71 17.01 -9.21
C GLY A 114 10.87 16.09 -9.61
N ILE A 115 11.13 16.01 -10.91
CA ILE A 115 11.98 14.99 -11.53
C ILE A 115 13.48 15.08 -11.22
N SER A 116 13.95 16.21 -10.66
CA SER A 116 15.33 16.36 -10.22
C SER A 116 15.65 15.61 -8.92
N VAL A 117 14.64 15.03 -8.27
CA VAL A 117 14.76 14.29 -7.01
C VAL A 117 14.56 12.80 -7.25
N ASP A 118 15.35 11.96 -6.55
CA ASP A 118 15.15 10.52 -6.55
C ASP A 118 13.79 10.19 -5.92
N VAL A 119 12.87 9.69 -6.75
CA VAL A 119 11.51 9.35 -6.33
C VAL A 119 11.48 8.27 -5.24
N GLY A 120 12.43 7.34 -5.26
CA GLY A 120 12.54 6.28 -4.27
C GLY A 120 12.98 6.80 -2.91
N GLU A 121 13.98 7.67 -2.89
CA GLU A 121 14.42 8.39 -1.69
C GLU A 121 13.28 9.25 -1.14
N TRP A 122 12.59 10.00 -2.00
CA TRP A 122 11.44 10.79 -1.60
C TRP A 122 10.35 9.91 -0.96
N ILE A 123 9.99 8.77 -1.57
CA ILE A 123 8.98 7.86 -1.00
C ILE A 123 9.41 7.38 0.40
N ARG A 124 10.67 6.95 0.57
CA ARG A 124 11.15 6.46 1.87
C ARG A 124 11.05 7.51 2.95
N ASN A 125 11.40 8.76 2.62
CA ASN A 125 11.46 9.87 3.57
C ASN A 125 10.10 10.53 3.84
N ASN A 126 9.13 10.39 2.93
CA ASN A 126 7.85 11.11 3.01
C ASN A 126 6.63 10.21 3.20
N THR A 127 6.82 8.89 3.31
CA THR A 127 5.70 7.97 3.53
C THR A 127 5.96 6.97 4.63
N ASP A 128 4.92 6.73 5.43
CA ASP A 128 4.81 5.52 6.25
C ASP A 128 4.26 4.39 5.38
N ARG A 129 4.69 3.16 5.66
CA ARG A 129 4.18 1.95 5.00
C ARG A 129 3.63 0.96 6.01
N ASP A 130 2.31 0.79 6.00
CA ASP A 130 1.64 -0.28 6.73
C ASP A 130 1.66 -1.56 5.88
N ASN A 131 2.15 -2.67 6.46
CA ASN A 131 2.18 -3.98 5.82
C ASN A 131 1.30 -4.96 6.59
N PHE A 132 0.42 -5.65 5.88
CA PHE A 132 -0.48 -6.67 6.40
C PHE A 132 -0.10 -7.99 5.76
N TYR A 133 0.51 -8.89 6.54
CA TYR A 133 1.00 -10.19 6.07
C TYR A 133 -0.08 -11.26 6.25
N ILE A 134 -0.29 -12.05 5.21
CA ILE A 134 -1.29 -13.12 5.15
C ILE A 134 -0.60 -14.41 4.68
N ALA A 135 -0.89 -15.52 5.35
CA ALA A 135 -0.33 -16.82 4.98
C ALA A 135 -0.70 -17.22 3.54
N GLU A 136 0.21 -17.90 2.85
CA GLU A 136 0.06 -18.24 1.43
C GLU A 136 -1.17 -19.09 1.09
N ASN A 137 -1.66 -19.88 2.05
CA ASN A 137 -2.86 -20.69 1.91
C ASN A 137 -4.18 -19.89 2.00
N LYS A 138 -4.11 -18.55 2.11
CA LYS A 138 -5.26 -17.65 2.22
C LYS A 138 -5.18 -16.52 1.20
N LYS A 139 -4.88 -16.87 -0.05
CA LYS A 139 -4.66 -15.89 -1.13
C LYS A 139 -5.89 -14.99 -1.36
N GLU A 140 -7.09 -15.53 -1.20
CA GLU A 140 -8.35 -14.80 -1.37
C GLU A 140 -8.43 -13.60 -0.42
N ILE A 141 -7.94 -13.76 0.82
CA ILE A 141 -7.90 -12.68 1.81
C ILE A 141 -7.02 -11.53 1.31
N ILE A 142 -5.89 -11.80 0.66
CA ILE A 142 -5.02 -10.77 0.09
C ILE A 142 -5.78 -9.94 -0.96
N ASP A 143 -6.54 -10.61 -1.82
CA ASP A 143 -7.29 -9.97 -2.89
C ASP A 143 -8.44 -9.11 -2.32
N PHE A 144 -9.21 -9.64 -1.37
CA PHE A 144 -10.30 -8.90 -0.73
C PHE A 144 -9.81 -7.75 0.15
N LEU A 145 -8.72 -7.95 0.90
CA LEU A 145 -8.16 -6.92 1.77
C LEU A 145 -7.59 -5.74 0.96
N GLU A 146 -6.97 -6.00 -0.19
CA GLU A 146 -6.56 -4.93 -1.11
C GLU A 146 -7.77 -4.12 -1.58
N ILE A 147 -8.85 -4.79 -2.01
CA ILE A 147 -10.08 -4.11 -2.47
C ILE A 147 -10.71 -3.30 -1.34
N TYR A 148 -10.79 -3.87 -0.14
CA TYR A 148 -11.36 -3.24 1.03
C TYR A 148 -10.60 -1.96 1.41
N PHE A 149 -9.26 -2.04 1.52
CA PHE A 149 -8.44 -0.86 1.82
C PHE A 149 -8.54 0.23 0.74
N LYS A 150 -8.60 -0.16 -0.54
CA LYS A 150 -8.82 0.81 -1.61
C LYS A 150 -10.16 1.53 -1.47
N ALA A 151 -11.21 0.79 -1.14
CA ALA A 151 -12.56 1.33 -0.98
C ALA A 151 -12.66 2.32 0.19
N ILE A 152 -12.07 2.02 1.35
CA ILE A 152 -12.20 2.87 2.53
C ILE A 152 -11.20 4.03 2.55
N LEU A 153 -10.04 3.91 1.89
CA LEU A 153 -8.98 4.93 1.92
C LEU A 153 -8.99 5.85 0.69
N GLY A 154 -9.50 5.36 -0.43
CA GLY A 154 -9.51 6.06 -1.72
C GLY A 154 -8.13 6.63 -2.06
N PRO A 155 -7.09 5.81 -2.26
CA PRO A 155 -5.72 6.29 -2.41
C PRO A 155 -5.56 7.18 -3.66
N VAL A 156 -4.62 8.12 -3.59
CA VAL A 156 -4.35 9.09 -4.68
C VAL A 156 -4.02 8.38 -6.00
N PHE A 157 -3.24 7.30 -5.92
CA PHE A 157 -2.76 6.55 -7.08
C PHE A 157 -3.32 5.13 -7.09
N GLU A 158 -4.45 4.96 -7.76
CA GLU A 158 -4.96 3.64 -8.10
C GLU A 158 -4.27 3.07 -9.34
N GLY A 159 -4.11 1.74 -9.38
CA GLY A 159 -3.72 1.07 -10.61
C GLY A 159 -4.82 1.27 -11.66
N SER A 160 -4.45 1.52 -12.91
CA SER A 160 -5.42 1.50 -14.02
C SER A 160 -6.17 0.15 -13.99
N LEU A 161 -7.49 0.18 -14.07
CA LEU A 161 -8.27 -1.02 -14.41
C LEU A 161 -7.61 -1.65 -15.62
N SER A 162 -7.16 -2.90 -15.52
CA SER A 162 -6.66 -3.60 -16.69
C SER A 162 -7.85 -3.74 -17.63
N ASN A 163 -7.84 -3.00 -18.74
CA ASN A 163 -8.70 -3.27 -19.87
C ASN A 163 -8.25 -4.60 -20.48
N LYS A 164 -8.61 -5.72 -19.84
CA LYS A 164 -8.80 -6.97 -20.56
C LYS A 164 -10.23 -6.90 -21.09
N ALA A 165 -10.38 -6.26 -22.25
CA ALA A 165 -11.46 -6.55 -23.16
C ALA A 165 -11.30 -7.97 -23.70
#